data_AF-A0A8S2XKK2-F1
#
_entry.id   AF-A0A8S2XKK2-F1
#
_cell.length_a   1.000
_cell.length_b   1.000
_cell.length_c   1.000
_cell.angle_alpha   90.00
_cell.angle_beta   90.00
_cell.angle_gamma   90.00
#
_symmetry.space_group_name_H-M   'P 1'
#
loop_
_entity.id
_entity.type
_entity.pdbx_description
1 polymer ?
#
loop_
_entity_poly.entity_id
_entity_poly.type
_entity_poly.pdbx_seq_one_letter_code
_entity_poly.pdbx_strand_id
1 'polypeptide(L)'
;MKKNDTSSVTEEYWLWSAVTAFNEIDKELLGLNEFRSFTPCGSVCFGLDKKSDDQYSIRTDVKGVVYCFLPTSMDSGLPFHINGCFALHTDRRRLLQKFVDDRNKRQFEWNDLVLKAVCKALLLGLENALTVCGLHSFEILKSFWPIPIKSPSLKALETTFLSSIIDPLKSYAIFSDGKQVGCFQQCWILNVDFPKTIQD
;
A
#
# COMPACT_ATOMS: atom_id res chain seq x y z
N MET A 1 -40.48 -6.50 31.49
CA MET A 1 -39.87 -6.89 30.21
C MET A 1 -38.92 -5.80 29.76
N LYS A 2 -37.61 -5.93 30.07
CA LYS A 2 -36.57 -5.18 29.37
C LYS A 2 -36.14 -6.05 28.19
N LYS A 3 -36.30 -5.57 26.96
CA LYS A 3 -35.68 -6.21 25.80
C LYS A 3 -34.16 -6.06 26.00
N ASN A 4 -33.47 -7.19 26.06
CA ASN A 4 -32.02 -7.20 25.97
C ASN A 4 -31.67 -6.84 24.53
N ASP A 5 -31.15 -5.63 24.31
CA ASP A 5 -30.40 -5.30 23.10
C ASP A 5 -29.12 -6.12 23.14
N THR A 6 -29.15 -7.31 22.54
CA THR A 6 -27.94 -8.00 22.11
C THR A 6 -27.39 -7.22 20.92
N SER A 7 -26.56 -6.21 21.18
CA SER A 7 -25.64 -5.68 20.18
C SER A 7 -24.75 -6.85 19.77
N SER A 8 -25.05 -7.48 18.64
CA SER A 8 -24.23 -8.52 18.04
C SER A 8 -22.82 -7.96 17.87
N VAL A 9 -21.84 -8.54 18.56
CA VAL A 9 -20.43 -8.23 18.34
C VAL A 9 -20.13 -8.57 16.89
N THR A 10 -19.92 -7.55 16.05
CA THR A 10 -19.53 -7.75 14.66
C THR A 10 -18.06 -8.15 14.64
N GLU A 11 -17.79 -9.39 14.26
CA GLU A 11 -16.42 -9.84 14.01
C GLU A 11 -15.86 -9.15 12.76
N GLU A 12 -14.65 -8.62 12.87
CA GLU A 12 -13.94 -8.01 11.74
C GLU A 12 -12.75 -8.86 11.34
N TYR A 13 -12.57 -9.03 10.03
CA TYR A 13 -11.48 -9.82 9.45
C TYR A 13 -10.55 -8.90 8.68
N TRP A 14 -9.25 -9.14 8.81
CA TRP A 14 -8.21 -8.27 8.27
C TRP A 14 -7.05 -9.09 7.72
N LEU A 15 -6.63 -8.79 6.49
CA LEU A 15 -5.40 -9.33 5.89
C LEU A 15 -4.27 -8.33 6.12
N TRP A 16 -3.25 -8.74 6.86
CA TRP A 16 -2.09 -7.91 7.17
C TRP A 16 -0.84 -8.41 6.45
N SER A 17 -0.10 -7.48 5.84
CA SER A 17 1.18 -7.75 5.17
C SER A 17 2.22 -6.75 5.66
N ALA A 18 3.40 -7.23 6.05
CA ALA A 18 4.46 -6.41 6.61
C ALA A 18 5.83 -6.77 6.05
N VAL A 19 6.66 -5.74 5.86
CA VAL A 19 8.00 -5.86 5.30
C VAL A 19 8.97 -5.02 6.13
N THR A 20 10.08 -5.65 6.51
CA THR A 20 11.28 -4.98 7.00
C THR A 20 12.30 -4.91 5.87
N ALA A 21 12.82 -3.73 5.56
CA ALA A 21 13.79 -3.54 4.50
C ALA A 21 15.17 -4.08 4.91
N PHE A 22 15.47 -5.36 4.63
CA PHE A 22 16.76 -5.98 4.99
C PHE A 22 17.61 -6.49 3.82
N ASN A 23 17.12 -6.57 2.57
CA ASN A 23 17.86 -7.31 1.50
C ASN A 23 17.92 -6.65 0.10
N GLU A 24 17.65 -5.35 -0.05
CA GLU A 24 17.86 -4.63 -1.34
C GLU A 24 18.31 -3.17 -1.16
N ILE A 25 18.08 -2.59 0.02
CA ILE A 25 18.24 -1.16 0.32
C ILE A 25 19.51 -0.91 1.16
N ASP A 26 20.32 -1.94 1.40
CA ASP A 26 21.35 -1.94 2.45
C ASP A 26 22.42 -0.86 2.32
N LYS A 27 22.73 -0.37 1.11
CA LYS A 27 23.73 0.70 0.95
C LYS A 27 23.22 2.08 1.34
N GLU A 28 21.99 2.44 0.99
CA GLU A 28 21.35 3.70 1.44
C GLU A 28 21.01 3.61 2.94
N LEU A 29 20.61 2.43 3.40
CA LEU A 29 20.26 2.16 4.80
C LEU A 29 21.45 2.27 5.75
N LEU A 30 22.66 1.84 5.36
CA LEU A 30 23.82 1.91 6.25
C LEU A 30 24.11 3.36 6.72
N GLY A 31 23.93 4.36 5.85
CA GLY A 31 24.11 5.78 6.21
C GLY A 31 22.93 6.39 6.99
N LEU A 32 21.74 5.82 6.88
CA LEU A 32 20.52 6.30 7.56
C LEU A 32 20.17 5.51 8.82
N ASN A 33 20.73 4.32 9.03
CA ASN A 33 20.59 3.55 10.26
C ASN A 33 21.21 4.30 11.45
N GLU A 34 22.26 5.10 11.22
CA GLU A 34 22.77 6.04 12.22
C GLU A 34 21.77 7.14 12.61
N PHE A 35 20.79 7.45 11.75
CA PHE A 35 19.82 8.52 11.98
C PHE A 35 18.67 8.11 12.93
N ARG A 36 18.28 6.83 12.96
CA ARG A 36 17.17 6.36 13.83
C ARG A 36 17.44 5.09 14.64
N SER A 37 18.56 4.39 14.49
CA SER A 37 18.83 3.09 15.14
C SER A 37 17.79 1.99 14.83
N PHE A 38 16.90 2.22 13.85
CA PHE A 38 15.84 1.30 13.45
C PHE A 38 15.99 0.98 11.96
N THR A 39 15.46 -0.17 11.55
CA THR A 39 15.31 -0.54 10.13
C THR A 39 13.98 0.00 9.61
N PRO A 40 13.92 0.61 8.41
CA PRO A 40 12.66 0.96 7.76
C PRO A 40 11.76 -0.25 7.62
N CYS A 41 10.54 -0.10 8.15
CA CYS A 41 9.50 -1.10 8.08
C CYS A 41 8.20 -0.44 7.62
N GLY A 42 7.45 -1.20 6.83
CA GLY A 42 6.18 -0.79 6.26
C GLY A 42 5.23 -1.96 6.23
N SER A 43 3.94 -1.69 6.41
CA SER A 43 2.89 -2.69 6.37
C SER A 43 1.59 -2.11 5.85
N VAL A 44 0.74 -2.98 5.32
CA VAL A 44 -0.61 -2.67 4.89
C VAL A 44 -1.61 -3.61 5.54
N CYS A 45 -2.85 -3.16 5.67
CA CYS A 45 -3.93 -3.96 6.22
C CYS A 45 -5.22 -3.76 5.40
N PHE A 46 -5.73 -4.84 4.82
CA PHE A 46 -6.95 -4.86 4.02
C PHE A 46 -8.10 -5.41 4.85
N GLY A 47 -9.25 -4.74 4.80
CA GLY A 47 -10.48 -5.27 5.41
C GLY A 47 -11.01 -6.45 4.60
N LEU A 48 -11.56 -7.44 5.27
CA LEU A 48 -12.19 -8.61 4.66
C LEU A 48 -13.64 -8.76 5.14
N ASP A 49 -14.51 -9.22 4.25
CA ASP A 49 -15.84 -9.73 4.59
C ASP A 49 -15.82 -11.26 4.48
N LYS A 50 -16.29 -11.94 5.53
CA LYS A 50 -16.50 -13.39 5.49
C LYS A 50 -17.74 -13.72 4.66
N LYS A 51 -17.60 -14.55 3.63
CA LYS A 51 -18.71 -15.04 2.79
C LYS A 51 -19.23 -16.40 3.27
N SER A 52 -18.31 -17.31 3.57
CA SER A 52 -18.58 -18.63 4.17
C SER A 52 -17.39 -19.03 5.04
N ASP A 53 -17.41 -20.25 5.60
CA ASP A 53 -16.20 -20.82 6.19
C ASP A 53 -15.09 -20.87 5.13
N ASP A 54 -13.92 -20.35 5.51
CA ASP A 54 -12.70 -20.18 4.70
C ASP A 54 -12.84 -19.40 3.38
N GLN A 55 -13.94 -18.66 3.15
CA GLN A 55 -14.09 -17.79 1.99
C GLN A 55 -14.25 -16.32 2.40
N TYR A 56 -13.37 -15.48 1.88
CA TYR A 56 -13.32 -14.04 2.18
C TYR A 56 -13.39 -13.22 0.89
N SER A 57 -13.96 -12.01 0.97
CA SER A 57 -13.82 -10.99 -0.06
C SER A 57 -13.14 -9.76 0.50
N ILE A 58 -12.36 -9.05 -0.32
CA ILE A 58 -11.72 -7.81 0.10
C ILE A 58 -12.73 -6.65 0.17
N ARG A 59 -12.66 -5.86 1.23
CA ARG A 59 -13.44 -4.62 1.39
C ARG A 59 -12.73 -3.47 0.69
N THR A 60 -13.51 -2.64 0.01
CA THR A 60 -13.01 -1.49 -0.77
C THR A 60 -13.58 -0.15 -0.29
N ASP A 61 -14.52 -0.21 0.65
CA ASP A 61 -15.16 0.91 1.35
C ASP A 61 -14.41 1.34 2.62
N VAL A 62 -13.31 0.66 2.95
CA VAL A 62 -12.44 1.00 4.08
C VAL A 62 -11.91 2.42 3.91
N LYS A 63 -12.12 3.26 4.93
CA LYS A 63 -11.44 4.56 5.02
C LYS A 63 -10.05 4.33 5.60
N GLY A 64 -9.07 4.19 4.72
CA GLY A 64 -7.70 3.89 5.10
C GLY A 64 -7.08 4.97 5.98
N VAL A 65 -6.19 4.52 6.85
CA VAL A 65 -5.50 5.35 7.82
C VAL A 65 -4.02 5.02 7.77
N VAL A 66 -3.17 6.05 7.80
CA VAL A 66 -1.74 5.94 8.03
C VAL A 66 -1.48 5.99 9.53
N TYR A 67 -0.89 4.92 10.05
CA TYR A 67 -0.37 4.79 11.40
C TYR A 67 1.15 4.91 11.39
N CYS A 68 1.71 5.42 12.48
CA CYS A 68 3.15 5.57 12.64
C CYS A 68 3.53 5.62 14.12
N PHE A 69 3.81 4.46 14.76
CA PHE A 69 4.32 4.16 16.13
C PHE A 69 3.82 4.99 17.34
N LEU A 70 3.60 6.28 17.17
CA LEU A 70 2.85 7.20 18.00
C LEU A 70 1.35 7.15 17.63
N PRO A 71 0.44 7.60 18.51
CA PRO A 71 -1.01 7.56 18.30
C PRO A 71 -1.53 8.52 17.20
N THR A 72 -0.72 8.84 16.18
CA THR A 72 -1.19 9.60 15.03
C THR A 72 -1.84 8.68 14.00
N SER A 73 -3.12 8.91 13.76
CA SER A 73 -3.86 8.47 12.57
C SER A 73 -4.00 9.63 11.59
N MET A 74 -3.62 9.42 10.33
CA MET A 74 -3.88 10.35 9.21
C MET A 74 -4.74 9.63 8.17
N ASP A 75 -5.72 10.31 7.57
CA ASP A 75 -6.46 9.74 6.45
C ASP A 75 -5.49 9.45 5.28
N SER A 76 -5.48 8.22 4.78
CA SER A 76 -4.64 7.82 3.65
C SER A 76 -5.30 8.11 2.30
N GLY A 77 -6.63 8.22 2.26
CA GLY A 77 -7.42 8.24 1.03
C GLY A 77 -7.38 6.93 0.24
N LEU A 78 -6.90 5.84 0.86
CA LEU A 78 -6.76 4.51 0.26
C LEU A 78 -7.74 3.53 0.92
N PRO A 79 -8.15 2.44 0.24
CA PRO A 79 -9.06 1.42 0.76
C PRO A 79 -8.37 0.41 1.67
N PHE A 80 -7.27 0.80 2.31
CA PHE A 80 -6.49 -0.03 3.22
C PHE A 80 -5.70 0.85 4.19
N HIS A 81 -5.40 0.30 5.37
CA HIS A 81 -4.55 0.97 6.32
C HIS A 81 -3.08 0.79 5.95
N ILE A 82 -2.27 1.79 6.28
CA ILE A 82 -0.82 1.79 6.14
C ILE A 82 -0.24 1.93 7.54
N ASN A 83 0.82 1.20 7.86
CA ASN A 83 1.61 1.45 9.05
C ASN A 83 3.10 1.43 8.70
N GLY A 84 3.87 2.37 9.24
CA GLY A 84 5.31 2.45 8.99
C GLY A 84 6.03 3.41 9.93
N CYS A 85 7.35 3.31 10.01
CA CYS A 85 8.19 4.09 10.92
C CYS A 85 8.46 5.52 10.41
N PHE A 86 7.46 6.23 9.93
CA PHE A 86 7.64 7.53 9.28
C PHE A 86 8.27 8.61 10.19
N ALA A 87 9.01 9.52 9.56
CA ALA A 87 9.29 10.84 10.08
C ALA A 87 8.06 11.73 9.88
N LEU A 88 7.62 12.38 10.96
CA LEU A 88 6.44 13.22 11.00
C LEU A 88 6.83 14.69 11.17
N HIS A 89 5.94 15.60 10.78
CA HIS A 89 6.05 17.00 11.15
C HIS A 89 5.97 17.20 12.67
N THR A 90 6.37 18.37 13.17
CA THR A 90 6.34 18.70 14.61
C THR A 90 4.95 18.60 15.24
N ASP A 91 3.89 18.91 14.49
CA ASP A 91 2.49 18.77 14.90
C ASP A 91 2.02 17.30 14.94
N ARG A 92 2.88 16.39 14.47
CA ARG A 92 2.67 14.95 14.35
C ARG A 92 1.41 14.57 13.58
N ARG A 93 0.82 15.45 12.77
CA ARG A 93 -0.43 15.20 12.01
C ARG A 93 -0.22 14.97 10.53
N ARG A 94 1.03 15.09 10.06
CA ARG A 94 1.40 14.95 8.64
C ARG A 94 2.74 14.23 8.54
N LEU A 95 2.88 13.40 7.50
CA LEU A 95 4.19 12.88 7.11
C LEU A 95 5.07 14.04 6.68
N LEU A 96 6.33 14.02 7.09
CA LEU A 96 7.28 15.02 6.67
C LEU A 96 7.54 14.89 5.15
N GLN A 97 7.37 15.99 4.41
CA GLN A 97 7.53 16.06 2.96
C GLN A 97 8.63 17.05 2.58
N LYS A 98 9.32 16.78 1.46
CA LYS A 98 10.41 17.61 0.96
C LYS A 98 9.92 19.02 0.58
N PHE A 99 10.44 20.05 1.23
CA PHE A 99 10.31 21.44 0.78
C PHE A 99 11.63 21.97 0.22
N VAL A 100 11.54 23.07 -0.54
CA VAL A 100 12.61 23.63 -1.38
C VAL A 100 13.87 24.05 -0.58
N ASP A 101 13.78 24.21 0.74
CA ASP A 101 14.85 24.83 1.57
C ASP A 101 15.20 24.02 2.84
N ASP A 102 14.98 22.71 2.86
CA ASP A 102 14.93 21.96 4.11
C ASP A 102 16.28 21.39 4.61
N ARG A 103 16.59 21.65 5.88
CA ARG A 103 17.69 21.06 6.66
C ARG A 103 17.42 19.59 7.04
N ASN A 104 16.25 19.06 6.70
CA ASN A 104 15.75 17.75 7.13
C ASN A 104 15.96 16.62 6.10
N LYS A 105 16.96 16.75 5.21
CA LYS A 105 17.23 15.80 4.11
C LYS A 105 17.15 14.31 4.51
N ARG A 106 17.79 13.93 5.62
CA ARG A 106 17.78 12.53 6.12
C ARG A 106 16.38 12.02 6.49
N GLN A 107 15.48 12.90 6.96
CA GLN A 107 14.11 12.52 7.32
C GLN A 107 13.26 12.25 6.07
N PHE A 108 13.50 12.96 4.98
CA PHE A 108 12.83 12.69 3.70
C PHE A 108 13.30 11.39 3.09
N GLU A 109 14.61 11.20 3.02
CA GLU A 109 15.21 9.95 2.52
C GLU A 109 14.69 8.76 3.33
N TRP A 110 14.60 8.92 4.65
CA TRP A 110 13.98 7.93 5.52
C TRP A 110 12.51 7.63 5.15
N ASN A 111 11.67 8.65 4.95
CA ASN A 111 10.28 8.44 4.55
C ASN A 111 10.16 7.74 3.19
N ASP A 112 11.05 8.05 2.23
CA ASP A 112 11.10 7.37 0.95
C ASP A 112 11.42 5.87 1.13
N LEU A 113 12.34 5.53 2.03
CA LEU A 113 12.65 4.14 2.36
C LEU A 113 11.48 3.41 3.04
N VAL A 114 10.78 4.08 3.96
CA VAL A 114 9.57 3.53 4.57
C VAL A 114 8.48 3.30 3.52
N LEU A 115 8.28 4.24 2.59
CA LEU A 115 7.31 4.08 1.50
C LEU A 115 7.68 2.95 0.54
N LYS A 116 8.97 2.72 0.25
CA LYS A 116 9.44 1.52 -0.48
C LYS A 116 9.06 0.23 0.25
N ALA A 117 9.25 0.18 1.57
CA ALA A 117 8.84 -0.97 2.38
C ALA A 117 7.32 -1.18 2.38
N VAL A 118 6.54 -0.09 2.53
CA VAL A 118 5.07 -0.11 2.42
C VAL A 118 4.63 -0.60 1.04
N CYS A 119 5.27 -0.16 -0.03
CA CYS A 119 4.98 -0.60 -1.39
C CYS A 119 5.22 -2.10 -1.57
N LYS A 120 6.34 -2.62 -1.04
CA LYS A 120 6.62 -4.06 -1.09
C LYS A 120 5.59 -4.85 -0.29
N ALA A 121 5.20 -4.36 0.90
CA ALA A 121 4.14 -4.97 1.70
C ALA A 121 2.78 -4.95 0.97
N LEU A 122 2.46 -3.85 0.28
CA LEU A 122 1.28 -3.72 -0.56
C LEU A 122 1.25 -4.79 -1.64
N LEU A 123 2.33 -4.93 -2.41
CA LEU A 123 2.42 -5.90 -3.51
C LEU A 123 2.25 -7.35 -3.01
N LEU A 124 2.99 -7.74 -1.96
CA LEU A 124 2.85 -9.07 -1.33
C LEU A 124 1.43 -9.29 -0.76
N GLY A 125 0.85 -8.24 -0.19
CA GLY A 125 -0.50 -8.29 0.37
C GLY A 125 -1.56 -8.49 -0.71
N LEU A 126 -1.40 -7.88 -1.89
CA LEU A 126 -2.27 -8.07 -3.03
C LEU A 126 -2.14 -9.49 -3.63
N GLU A 127 -0.93 -10.04 -3.72
CA GLU A 127 -0.71 -11.43 -4.15
C GLU A 127 -1.41 -12.43 -3.21
N ASN A 128 -1.27 -12.21 -1.90
CA ASN A 128 -1.96 -13.02 -0.90
C ASN A 128 -3.48 -12.82 -0.97
N ALA A 129 -3.96 -11.61 -1.22
CA ALA A 129 -5.39 -11.33 -1.38
C ALA A 129 -5.98 -12.06 -2.60
N LEU A 130 -5.28 -12.10 -3.74
CA LEU A 130 -5.70 -12.90 -4.91
C LEU A 130 -5.90 -14.36 -4.53
N THR A 131 -4.95 -14.91 -3.77
CA THR A 131 -4.95 -16.32 -3.38
C THR A 131 -6.05 -16.63 -2.35
N VAL A 132 -6.15 -15.84 -1.29
CA VAL A 132 -7.07 -16.07 -0.16
C VAL A 132 -8.52 -15.72 -0.53
N CYS A 133 -8.72 -14.67 -1.32
CA CYS A 133 -10.05 -14.18 -1.67
C CYS A 133 -10.54 -14.67 -3.05
N GLY A 134 -9.73 -15.44 -3.78
CA GLY A 134 -10.07 -15.92 -5.13
C GLY A 134 -10.38 -14.79 -6.12
N LEU A 135 -9.79 -13.61 -5.89
CA LEU A 135 -10.11 -12.40 -6.66
C LEU A 135 -9.59 -12.50 -8.09
N HIS A 136 -10.31 -11.87 -9.01
CA HIS A 136 -9.79 -11.61 -10.34
C HIS A 136 -8.95 -10.32 -10.31
N SER A 137 -7.82 -10.26 -11.01
CA SER A 137 -6.96 -9.07 -10.98
C SER A 137 -7.61 -7.80 -11.48
N PHE A 138 -8.67 -7.88 -12.29
CA PHE A 138 -9.46 -6.71 -12.65
C PHE A 138 -10.10 -6.05 -11.41
N GLU A 139 -10.53 -6.84 -10.42
CA GLU A 139 -11.13 -6.32 -9.18
C GLU A 139 -10.07 -5.66 -8.30
N ILE A 140 -8.86 -6.22 -8.25
CA ILE A 140 -7.73 -5.62 -7.55
C ILE A 140 -7.31 -4.31 -8.22
N LEU A 141 -7.11 -4.31 -9.53
CA LEU A 141 -6.74 -3.09 -10.24
C LEU A 141 -7.85 -2.05 -10.08
N LYS A 142 -9.10 -2.37 -10.43
CA LYS A 142 -10.21 -1.42 -10.27
C LYS A 142 -10.33 -0.82 -8.85
N SER A 143 -10.07 -1.60 -7.81
CA SER A 143 -10.29 -1.19 -6.43
C SER A 143 -9.08 -0.61 -5.74
N PHE A 144 -7.86 -1.04 -6.10
CA PHE A 144 -6.60 -0.68 -5.44
C PHE A 144 -5.65 0.11 -6.36
N TRP A 145 -5.90 0.16 -7.68
CA TRP A 145 -4.99 0.76 -8.66
C TRP A 145 -5.52 1.13 -10.08
N PRO A 146 -5.34 2.36 -10.60
CA PRO A 146 -4.70 3.50 -9.97
C PRO A 146 -5.74 4.27 -9.16
N ILE A 147 -5.63 4.21 -7.83
CA ILE A 147 -6.35 5.17 -7.00
C ILE A 147 -5.53 6.45 -7.02
N PRO A 148 -6.09 7.58 -7.46
CA PRO A 148 -5.39 8.85 -7.39
C PRO A 148 -5.07 9.12 -5.93
N ILE A 149 -3.78 9.02 -5.56
CA ILE A 149 -3.38 9.30 -4.18
C ILE A 149 -3.55 10.80 -3.96
N LYS A 150 -4.64 11.17 -3.27
CA LYS A 150 -5.00 12.57 -3.00
C LYS A 150 -4.07 13.22 -2.00
N SER A 151 -3.41 12.43 -1.14
CA SER A 151 -2.46 12.91 -0.15
C SER A 151 -1.07 13.13 -0.77
N PRO A 152 -0.55 14.37 -0.83
CA PRO A 152 0.78 14.63 -1.40
C PRO A 152 1.89 13.82 -0.70
N SER A 153 1.74 13.59 0.61
CA SER A 153 2.66 12.79 1.43
C SER A 153 2.81 11.34 0.97
N LEU A 154 1.79 10.79 0.30
CA LEU A 154 1.79 9.40 -0.16
C LEU A 154 2.00 9.31 -1.68
N LYS A 155 2.15 10.43 -2.40
CA LYS A 155 2.26 10.41 -3.88
C LYS A 155 3.44 9.56 -4.35
N ALA A 156 4.54 9.53 -3.60
CA ALA A 156 5.69 8.69 -3.91
C ALA A 156 5.38 7.18 -3.86
N LEU A 157 4.35 6.74 -3.11
CA LEU A 157 3.87 5.36 -3.13
C LEU A 157 3.36 4.97 -4.52
N GLU A 158 2.67 5.88 -5.21
CA GLU A 158 2.13 5.63 -6.56
C GLU A 158 3.27 5.37 -7.56
N THR A 159 4.27 6.26 -7.60
CA THR A 159 5.43 6.11 -8.47
C THR A 159 6.24 4.86 -8.13
N THR A 160 6.43 4.59 -6.83
CA THR A 160 7.17 3.40 -6.36
C THR A 160 6.45 2.12 -6.76
N PHE A 161 5.11 2.08 -6.63
CA PHE A 161 4.29 0.94 -7.05
C PHE A 161 4.45 0.67 -8.54
N LEU A 162 4.22 1.68 -9.40
CA LEU A 162 4.39 1.55 -10.85
C LEU A 162 5.79 1.06 -11.23
N SER A 163 6.82 1.69 -10.67
CA SER A 163 8.20 1.28 -10.95
C SER A 163 8.49 -0.15 -10.50
N SER A 164 7.86 -0.62 -9.41
CA SER A 164 8.09 -1.96 -8.86
C SER A 164 7.40 -3.05 -9.64
N ILE A 165 6.23 -2.79 -10.23
CA ILE A 165 5.50 -3.78 -11.03
C ILE A 165 6.10 -3.96 -12.42
N ILE A 166 6.69 -2.91 -13.01
CA ILE A 166 7.30 -2.99 -14.35
C ILE A 166 8.76 -3.45 -14.32
N ASP A 167 9.42 -3.38 -13.17
CA ASP A 167 10.82 -3.78 -12.98
C ASP A 167 11.00 -5.27 -13.31
N PRO A 168 11.75 -5.65 -14.36
CA PRO A 168 11.90 -7.04 -14.76
C PRO A 168 12.70 -7.89 -13.76
N LEU A 169 13.42 -7.26 -12.82
CA LEU A 169 14.12 -7.96 -11.73
C LEU A 169 13.19 -8.29 -10.56
N LYS A 170 12.01 -7.69 -10.52
CA LYS A 170 10.98 -7.94 -9.51
C LYS A 170 9.81 -8.66 -10.17
N SER A 171 9.34 -9.74 -9.57
CA SER A 171 8.20 -10.48 -10.09
C SER A 171 7.12 -10.49 -9.02
N TYR A 172 6.06 -9.70 -9.26
CA TYR A 172 4.86 -9.71 -8.43
C TYR A 172 3.68 -10.22 -9.27
N ALA A 173 3.13 -11.37 -8.88
CA ALA A 173 2.01 -12.04 -9.52
C ALA A 173 0.68 -11.40 -9.09
N ILE A 174 0.42 -10.19 -9.56
CA ILE A 174 -0.79 -9.42 -9.23
C ILE A 174 -1.76 -9.25 -10.40
N PHE A 175 -1.39 -9.72 -11.61
CA PHE A 175 -2.19 -9.62 -12.83
C PHE A 175 -2.82 -10.97 -13.18
N SER A 176 -4.04 -10.99 -13.70
CA SER A 176 -4.81 -12.20 -13.91
C SER A 176 -5.78 -11.99 -15.06
N ASP A 177 -5.90 -13.03 -15.88
CA ASP A 177 -6.84 -13.14 -16.99
C ASP A 177 -8.15 -13.84 -16.58
N GLY A 178 -8.36 -14.07 -15.28
CA GLY A 178 -9.47 -14.82 -14.73
C GLY A 178 -9.25 -16.34 -14.66
N LYS A 179 -8.14 -16.87 -15.18
CA LYS A 179 -7.75 -18.28 -15.12
C LYS A 179 -6.41 -18.50 -14.43
N GLN A 180 -5.43 -17.66 -14.73
CA GLN A 180 -4.09 -17.69 -14.19
C GLN A 180 -3.74 -16.32 -13.61
N VAL A 181 -2.77 -16.32 -12.70
CA VAL A 181 -2.15 -15.11 -12.15
C VAL A 181 -0.71 -15.05 -12.62
N GLY A 182 -0.23 -13.87 -12.96
CA GLY A 182 1.09 -13.62 -13.54
C GLY A 182 1.62 -12.23 -13.21
N CYS A 183 2.90 -12.02 -13.54
CA CYS A 183 3.57 -10.74 -13.38
C CYS A 183 3.33 -9.82 -14.58
N PHE A 184 3.73 -8.56 -14.44
CA PHE A 184 3.57 -7.57 -15.51
C PHE A 184 4.26 -7.98 -16.82
N GLN A 185 5.40 -8.66 -16.74
CA GLN A 185 6.17 -9.09 -17.91
C GLN A 185 5.45 -10.18 -18.73
N GLN A 186 4.43 -10.81 -18.14
CA GLN A 186 3.56 -11.78 -18.82
C GLN A 186 2.30 -11.13 -19.41
N CYS A 187 2.09 -9.83 -19.19
CA CYS A 187 0.94 -9.10 -19.71
C CYS A 187 1.21 -8.59 -21.12
N TRP A 188 0.24 -8.78 -22.03
CA TRP A 188 0.22 -8.09 -23.31
C TRP A 188 -0.52 -6.75 -23.17
N ILE A 189 0.18 -5.66 -23.48
CA ILE A 189 -0.46 -4.35 -23.61
C ILE A 189 -1.16 -4.31 -24.97
N LEU A 190 -2.49 -4.36 -24.96
CA LEU A 190 -3.31 -4.27 -26.16
C LEU A 190 -3.31 -2.83 -26.69
N ASN A 191 -2.27 -2.50 -27.48
CA ASN A 191 -2.08 -1.31 -28.31
C ASN A 191 -2.16 0.09 -27.64
N VAL A 192 -1.15 0.93 -27.88
CA VAL A 192 -1.00 2.29 -27.32
C VAL A 192 -1.72 3.35 -28.18
N ASP A 193 -2.40 2.93 -29.24
CA ASP A 193 -3.20 3.80 -30.11
C ASP A 193 -4.56 4.14 -29.47
N PHE A 194 -4.51 4.79 -28.30
CA PHE A 194 -5.62 5.64 -27.89
C PHE A 194 -5.74 6.76 -28.93
N PRO A 195 -6.92 6.98 -29.54
CA PRO A 195 -7.09 8.05 -30.51
C PRO A 195 -6.75 9.39 -29.84
N LYS A 196 -5.65 10.02 -30.31
CA LYS A 196 -5.42 11.45 -30.12
C LYS A 196 -6.48 12.18 -30.93
N THR A 197 -7.68 12.31 -30.41
CA THR A 197 -8.72 13.10 -31.06
C THR A 197 -9.62 13.70 -30.01
N ILE A 198 -9.22 14.87 -29.51
CA ILE A 198 -10.09 16.05 -29.53
C ILE A 198 -9.19 17.23 -29.91
N GLN A 199 -9.04 17.44 -31.21
CA GLN A 199 -8.97 18.80 -31.74
C GLN A 199 -10.40 19.09 -32.20
N ASP A 200 -11.02 20.08 -31.57
CA ASP A 200 -11.83 21.12 -32.21
C ASP A 200 -11.81 22.35 -31.28
#